data_AF-A0A8J5X2W2-F1
#
_entry.id   AF-A0A8J5X2W2-F1
#
_cell.length_a   1.000
_cell.length_b   1.000
_cell.length_c   1.000
_cell.angle_alpha   90.00
_cell.angle_beta   90.00
_cell.angle_gamma   90.00
#
_symmetry.space_group_name_H-M   'P 1'
#
loop_
_entity.id
_entity.type
_entity.pdbx_description
1 polymer ?
#
loop_
_entity_poly.entity_id
_entity_poly.type
_entity_poly.pdbx_seq_one_letter_code
_entity_poly.pdbx_strand_id
1 'polypeptide(L)'
;MARLVAAVLVVAVAWWAAAVEVKGLGVNWGTQASHPLPAKAVVQLLKDNGITKVKLFDTDFAAMSALAGSGIEVMVAIPNVMLSDMASDPSNAKDWVKRNVKRYAFDGGVTIK
;
A
#
# COMPACT_ATOMS: atom_id res chain seq x y z
N MET A 1 1.08 19.40 -46.58
CA MET A 1 0.88 17.97 -46.21
C MET A 1 1.93 17.45 -45.23
N ALA A 2 3.23 17.39 -45.58
CA ALA A 2 4.25 16.78 -44.70
C ALA A 2 4.36 17.37 -43.27
N ARG A 3 4.26 18.70 -43.11
CA ARG A 3 4.31 19.37 -41.79
C ARG A 3 3.11 19.05 -40.89
N LEU A 4 1.93 18.86 -41.50
CA LEU A 4 0.71 18.51 -40.77
C LEU A 4 0.78 17.06 -40.27
N VAL A 5 1.27 16.15 -41.12
CA VAL A 5 1.50 14.74 -40.76
C VAL A 5 2.51 14.63 -39.61
N ALA A 6 3.61 15.37 -39.68
CA ALA A 6 4.61 15.39 -38.60
C ALA A 6 4.02 15.89 -37.26
N ALA A 7 3.22 16.95 -37.28
CA ALA A 7 2.57 17.48 -36.08
C ALA A 7 1.58 16.48 -35.46
N VAL A 8 0.76 15.81 -36.29
CA VAL A 8 -0.17 14.78 -35.83
C VAL A 8 0.56 13.59 -35.21
N LEU A 9 1.68 13.16 -35.81
CA LEU A 9 2.50 12.07 -35.26
C LEU A 9 3.13 12.46 -33.92
N VAL A 10 3.63 13.69 -33.77
CA VAL A 10 4.19 14.17 -32.49
C VAL A 10 3.11 14.19 -31.41
N VAL A 11 1.91 14.67 -31.71
CA VAL A 11 0.79 14.67 -30.76
C VAL A 11 0.39 13.24 -30.40
N ALA A 12 0.26 12.34 -31.38
CA ALA A 12 -0.08 10.94 -31.13
C ALA A 12 0.96 10.22 -30.27
N VAL A 13 2.25 10.44 -30.51
CA VAL A 13 3.34 9.87 -29.70
C VAL A 13 3.34 10.45 -28.29
N ALA A 14 3.13 11.76 -28.13
CA ALA A 14 3.06 12.41 -26.82
C ALA A 14 1.85 11.88 -26.00
N TRP A 15 0.70 11.70 -26.64
CA TRP A 15 -0.49 11.10 -26.02
C TRP A 15 -0.25 9.65 -25.62
N TRP A 16 0.39 8.86 -26.48
CA TRP A 16 0.70 7.47 -26.18
C TRP A 16 1.70 7.33 -25.03
N ALA A 17 2.75 8.18 -25.00
CA ALA A 17 3.71 8.24 -23.92
C ALA A 17 3.06 8.67 -22.58
N ALA A 18 2.13 9.64 -22.62
CA ALA A 18 1.38 10.08 -21.44
C ALA A 18 0.37 9.03 -20.94
N ALA A 19 -0.06 8.10 -21.80
CA ALA A 19 -0.96 7.02 -21.44
C ALA A 19 -0.26 5.81 -20.79
N VAL A 20 1.07 5.82 -20.69
CA VAL A 20 1.82 4.76 -20.00
C VAL A 20 1.68 4.94 -18.49
N GLU A 21 0.68 4.27 -17.92
CA GLU A 21 0.46 4.20 -16.49
C GLU A 21 1.22 3.01 -15.88
N VAL A 22 2.04 3.26 -14.85
CA VAL A 22 2.66 2.18 -14.06
C VAL A 22 1.60 1.60 -13.13
N LYS A 23 1.07 0.43 -13.50
CA LYS A 23 0.15 -0.32 -12.65
C LYS A 23 0.93 -1.06 -11.57
N GLY A 24 0.68 -0.70 -10.31
CA GLY A 24 1.23 -1.44 -9.16
C GLY A 24 2.40 -0.79 -8.44
N LEU A 25 2.69 0.49 -8.67
CA LEU A 25 3.62 1.22 -7.82
C LEU A 25 3.10 1.25 -6.37
N GLY A 26 3.98 0.99 -5.42
CA GLY A 26 3.71 1.06 -3.99
C GLY A 26 4.96 1.41 -3.21
N VAL A 27 4.78 1.71 -1.92
CA VAL A 27 5.88 2.11 -1.04
C VAL A 27 5.94 1.27 0.22
N ASN A 28 7.11 1.18 0.82
CA ASN A 28 7.29 0.62 2.15
C ASN A 28 7.06 1.72 3.18
N TRP A 29 6.16 1.52 4.14
CA TRP A 29 6.00 2.41 5.29
C TRP A 29 6.74 1.80 6.49
N GLY A 30 7.97 2.29 6.70
CA GLY A 30 8.77 1.95 7.87
C GLY A 30 8.39 2.79 9.09
N THR A 31 8.35 2.16 10.26
CA THR A 31 8.01 2.80 11.55
C THR A 31 9.24 3.08 12.43
N GLN A 32 10.43 2.61 12.03
CA GLN A 32 11.69 2.86 12.74
C GLN A 32 12.24 4.24 12.38
N ALA A 33 11.71 5.27 13.04
CA ALA A 33 12.14 6.65 12.89
C ALA A 33 12.26 7.31 14.27
N SER A 34 13.25 8.21 14.44
CA SER A 34 13.37 9.02 15.66
C SER A 34 12.24 10.03 15.82
N HIS A 35 11.65 10.47 14.70
CA HIS A 35 10.56 11.44 14.64
C HIS A 35 9.49 10.96 13.64
N PRO A 36 8.68 9.95 13.99
CA PRO A 36 7.67 9.43 13.09
C PRO A 36 6.57 10.46 12.86
N LEU A 37 6.08 10.55 11.62
CA LEU A 37 4.88 11.33 11.30
C LEU A 37 3.64 10.64 11.87
N PRO A 38 2.61 11.41 12.29
CA PRO A 38 1.32 10.83 12.67
C PRO A 38 0.73 9.98 11.53
N ALA A 39 0.18 8.80 11.84
CA ALA A 39 -0.28 7.85 10.83
C ALA A 39 -1.28 8.43 9.82
N LYS A 40 -2.21 9.28 10.27
CA LYS A 40 -3.15 9.98 9.38
C LYS A 40 -2.45 10.93 8.40
N ALA A 41 -1.38 11.60 8.84
CA ALA A 41 -0.60 12.48 7.98
C ALA A 41 0.14 11.67 6.91
N VAL A 42 0.66 10.49 7.25
CA VAL A 42 1.28 9.57 6.26
C VAL A 42 0.23 9.10 5.24
N VAL A 43 -0.96 8.68 5.68
CA VAL A 43 -2.04 8.27 4.76
C VAL A 43 -2.45 9.41 3.82
N GLN A 44 -2.55 10.64 4.33
CA GLN A 44 -2.84 11.79 3.50
C GLN A 44 -1.72 12.06 2.50
N LEU A 45 -0.45 12.00 2.93
CA LEU A 45 0.72 12.14 2.07
C LEU A 45 0.70 11.10 0.93
N LEU A 46 0.36 9.84 1.23
CA LEU A 46 0.24 8.79 0.21
C LEU A 46 -0.82 9.15 -0.84
N LYS A 47 -2.00 9.60 -0.39
CA LYS A 47 -3.10 10.02 -1.26
C LYS A 47 -2.72 11.22 -2.13
N ASP A 48 -2.12 12.24 -1.54
CA ASP A 48 -1.70 13.46 -2.23
C ASP A 48 -0.67 13.18 -3.34
N ASN A 49 0.09 12.08 -3.21
CA ASN A 49 1.08 11.64 -4.20
C ASN A 49 0.59 10.49 -5.10
N GLY A 50 -0.71 10.17 -5.09
CA GLY A 50 -1.28 9.11 -5.94
C GLY A 50 -0.79 7.70 -5.62
N ILE A 51 -0.22 7.47 -4.43
CA ILE A 51 0.23 6.15 -4.00
C ILE A 51 -0.97 5.34 -3.50
N THR A 52 -1.24 4.24 -4.17
CA THR A 52 -2.41 3.39 -3.91
C THR A 52 -2.08 2.07 -3.22
N LYS A 53 -0.79 1.78 -2.99
CA LYS A 53 -0.32 0.54 -2.36
C LYS A 53 0.78 0.80 -1.33
N VAL A 54 0.69 0.13 -0.20
CA VAL A 54 1.69 0.22 0.87
C VAL A 54 2.03 -1.15 1.46
N LYS A 55 3.29 -1.34 1.83
CA LYS A 55 3.74 -2.48 2.64
C LYS A 55 4.07 -2.02 4.05
N LEU A 56 3.49 -2.71 5.03
CA LEU A 56 3.83 -2.64 6.45
C LEU A 56 4.68 -3.86 6.85
N PHE A 57 5.62 -3.66 7.76
CA PHE A 57 6.51 -4.73 8.25
C PHE A 57 5.95 -5.47 9.48
N ASP A 58 4.84 -4.97 10.01
CA ASP A 58 4.07 -5.54 11.09
C ASP A 58 2.60 -5.08 10.94
N THR A 59 1.82 -5.23 12.00
CA THR A 59 0.42 -4.80 12.06
C THR A 59 0.25 -3.70 13.11
N ASP A 60 1.09 -2.65 13.00
CA ASP A 60 0.99 -1.46 13.83
C ASP A 60 -0.44 -0.91 13.87
N PHE A 61 -0.96 -0.73 15.09
CA PHE A 61 -2.34 -0.37 15.30
C PHE A 61 -2.66 1.03 14.74
N ALA A 62 -1.74 1.99 14.85
CA ALA A 62 -1.97 3.35 14.39
C ALA A 62 -1.99 3.43 12.86
N ALA A 63 -1.06 2.75 12.19
CA ALA A 63 -1.01 2.64 10.74
C ALA A 63 -2.27 1.94 10.20
N MET A 64 -2.61 0.76 10.72
CA MET A 64 -3.78 0.00 10.27
C MET A 64 -5.08 0.78 10.49
N SER A 65 -5.22 1.46 11.64
CA SER A 65 -6.40 2.28 11.92
C SER A 65 -6.51 3.49 10.99
N ALA A 66 -5.39 4.10 10.61
CA ALA A 66 -5.39 5.22 9.67
C ALA A 66 -5.67 4.79 8.22
N LEU A 67 -5.26 3.56 7.86
CA LEU A 67 -5.49 2.98 6.52
C LEU A 67 -6.92 2.46 6.34
N ALA A 68 -7.67 2.22 7.42
CA ALA A 68 -9.06 1.82 7.34
C ALA A 68 -9.89 2.87 6.59
N GLY A 69 -10.67 2.42 5.60
CA GLY A 69 -11.50 3.29 4.76
C GLY A 69 -10.70 4.19 3.81
N SER A 70 -9.37 4.05 3.75
CA SER A 70 -8.53 4.91 2.90
C SER A 70 -8.60 4.55 1.41
N GLY A 71 -8.92 3.28 1.08
CA GLY A 71 -8.85 2.71 -0.27
C GLY A 71 -7.44 2.28 -0.70
N ILE A 72 -6.40 2.52 0.10
CA ILE A 72 -5.02 2.09 -0.17
C ILE A 72 -4.91 0.58 0.07
N GLU A 73 -4.35 -0.16 -0.89
CA GLU A 73 -4.07 -1.59 -0.74
C GLU A 73 -2.88 -1.79 0.21
N VAL A 74 -3.03 -2.68 1.19
CA VAL A 74 -2.04 -2.92 2.24
C VAL A 74 -1.53 -4.34 2.19
N MET A 75 -0.23 -4.49 2.03
CA MET A 75 0.48 -5.74 2.33
C MET A 75 0.99 -5.66 3.78
N VAL A 76 0.67 -6.66 4.60
CA VAL A 76 1.19 -6.77 5.97
C VAL A 76 2.16 -7.94 6.09
N ALA A 77 3.29 -7.73 6.77
CA ALA A 77 4.24 -8.79 7.05
C ALA A 77 4.07 -9.33 8.48
N ILE A 78 4.49 -10.59 8.66
CA ILE A 78 4.71 -11.18 9.98
C ILE A 78 6.12 -10.76 10.44
N PRO A 79 6.29 -10.18 11.64
CA PRO A 79 7.62 -9.86 12.16
C PRO A 79 8.50 -11.10 12.24
N ASN A 80 9.77 -11.00 11.85
CA ASN A 80 10.69 -12.15 11.82
C ASN A 80 10.81 -12.89 13.16
N VAL A 81 10.73 -12.15 14.27
CA VAL A 81 10.77 -12.71 15.64
C VAL A 81 9.61 -13.66 15.94
N MET A 82 8.50 -13.57 15.20
CA MET A 82 7.34 -14.43 15.35
C MET A 82 7.42 -15.69 14.47
N LEU A 83 8.32 -15.76 13.49
CA LEU A 83 8.32 -16.85 12.50
C LEU A 83 8.52 -18.24 13.14
N SER A 84 9.38 -18.34 14.15
CA SER A 84 9.58 -19.62 14.87
C SER A 84 8.32 -20.08 15.61
N ASP A 85 7.58 -19.13 16.20
CA ASP A 85 6.31 -19.41 16.92
C ASP A 85 5.19 -19.80 15.94
N MET A 86 5.13 -19.15 14.78
CA MET A 86 4.19 -19.52 13.72
C MET A 86 4.49 -20.92 13.14
N ALA A 87 5.78 -21.28 13.07
CA ALA A 87 6.21 -22.57 12.55
C ALA A 87 6.01 -23.72 13.56
N SER A 88 6.02 -23.44 14.86
CA SER A 88 5.90 -24.48 15.89
C SER A 88 4.48 -25.02 16.03
N ASP A 89 3.46 -24.20 15.79
CA ASP A 89 2.06 -24.63 15.83
C ASP A 89 1.20 -23.82 14.82
N PRO A 90 0.50 -24.47 13.88
CA PRO A 90 -0.45 -23.81 12.99
C PRO A 90 -1.54 -22.99 13.70
N SER A 91 -1.86 -23.29 14.97
CA SER A 91 -2.81 -22.51 15.77
C SER A 91 -2.31 -21.09 16.03
N ASN A 92 -1.00 -20.89 16.23
CA ASN A 92 -0.38 -19.58 16.42
C ASN A 92 -0.58 -18.68 15.19
N ALA A 93 -0.38 -19.24 13.99
CA ALA A 93 -0.63 -18.54 12.73
C ALA A 93 -2.11 -18.16 12.56
N LYS A 94 -3.04 -19.05 12.90
CA LYS A 94 -4.48 -18.76 12.87
C LYS A 94 -4.84 -17.62 13.83
N ASP A 95 -4.30 -17.65 15.04
CA ASP A 95 -4.55 -16.62 16.04
C ASP A 95 -3.92 -15.27 15.67
N TRP A 96 -2.76 -15.29 15.01
CA TRP A 96 -2.16 -14.08 14.46
C TRP A 96 -3.04 -13.48 13.37
N VAL A 97 -3.52 -14.29 12.40
CA VAL A 97 -4.43 -13.81 11.36
C VAL A 97 -5.71 -13.25 11.96
N LYS A 98 -6.32 -13.94 12.94
CA LYS A 98 -7.54 -13.49 13.61
C LYS A 98 -7.33 -12.12 14.29
N ARG A 99 -6.22 -11.95 15.00
CA ARG A 99 -5.92 -10.74 15.79
C ARG A 99 -5.37 -9.57 14.98
N ASN A 100 -4.72 -9.82 13.86
CA ASN A 100 -3.96 -8.78 13.17
C ASN A 100 -4.48 -8.46 11.77
N VAL A 101 -5.15 -9.42 11.12
CA VAL A 101 -5.71 -9.27 9.77
C VAL A 101 -7.23 -9.18 9.84
N LYS A 102 -7.88 -10.23 10.37
CA LYS A 102 -9.34 -10.38 10.31
C LYS A 102 -10.11 -9.27 11.03
N ARG A 103 -9.54 -8.68 12.09
CA ARG A 103 -10.19 -7.56 12.80
C ARG A 103 -10.39 -6.30 11.96
N TYR A 104 -9.67 -6.17 10.84
CA TYR A 104 -9.80 -5.05 9.90
C TYR A 104 -10.62 -5.42 8.66
N ALA A 105 -11.13 -6.66 8.57
CA ALA A 105 -11.95 -7.13 7.46
C ALA A 105 -13.44 -6.87 7.71
N PHE A 106 -13.83 -5.60 7.64
CA PHE A 106 -15.21 -5.13 7.73
C PHE A 106 -15.44 -4.00 6.71
N ASP A 107 -16.69 -3.59 6.49
CA ASP A 107 -17.01 -2.50 5.57
C ASP A 107 -16.42 -1.16 6.07
N GLY A 108 -15.62 -0.50 5.23
CA GLY A 108 -14.79 0.64 5.66
C GLY A 108 -13.53 0.25 6.45
N GLY A 109 -13.16 -1.03 6.47
CA GLY A 109 -11.93 -1.55 7.06
C GLY A 109 -10.69 -1.32 6.20
N VAL A 110 -9.62 -2.09 6.46
CA VAL A 110 -8.36 -2.00 5.70
C VAL A 110 -8.42 -2.91 4.47
N THR A 111 -8.03 -2.39 3.30
CA THR A 111 -7.93 -3.17 2.05
C THR A 111 -6.65 -4.01 2.03
N ILE A 112 -6.66 -5.17 2.70
CA ILE A 112 -5.50 -6.06 2.75
C ILE A 112 -5.47 -6.96 1.50
N LYS A 113 -4.35 -6.97 0.75
CA LYS A 113 -4.15 -7.79 -0.46
C LYS A 113 -2.80 -8.48 -0.52
#